data_AF-A0A7V8SWF2-F1
#
_entry.id   AF-A0A7V8SWF2-F1
#
_cell.length_a   1.000
_cell.length_b   1.000
_cell.length_c   1.000
_cell.angle_alpha   90.00
_cell.angle_beta   90.00
_cell.angle_gamma   90.00
#
_symmetry.space_group_name_H-M   'P 1'
#
loop_
_entity.id
_entity.type
_entity.pdbx_description
1 polymer ?
#
loop_
_entity_poly.entity_id
_entity_poly.type
_entity_poly.pdbx_seq_one_letter_code
_entity_poly.pdbx_strand_id
1 'polypeptide(L)'
;MGIDVYLKWEGQTEDEEKAQYTGFSVVSGDVGYLREAYHGGPYATTVLCAECFEGNPTKTIPAITLIERLPDAIKACIERHRVRYQEEIGPDDPECKAFADFVRLAAEKEAQTGKPCTVYASY
;
A
#
# COMPACT_ATOMS: atom_id res chain seq x y z
N MET A 1 8.21 -5.36 -14.40
CA MET A 1 6.89 -4.73 -14.27
C MET A 1 6.40 -5.01 -12.85
N GLY A 2 5.88 -4.00 -12.17
CA GLY A 2 5.42 -4.07 -10.79
C GLY A 2 4.15 -3.24 -10.62
N ILE A 3 3.39 -3.54 -9.57
CA ILE A 3 2.35 -2.66 -9.06
C ILE A 3 3.03 -1.74 -8.06
N ASP A 4 2.95 -0.44 -8.30
CA ASP A 4 3.47 0.60 -7.44
C ASP A 4 2.28 1.43 -6.93
N VAL A 5 2.11 1.53 -5.61
CA VAL A 5 1.02 2.30 -4.99
C VAL A 5 1.61 3.41 -4.15
N TYR A 6 1.14 4.64 -4.37
CA TYR A 6 1.60 5.85 -3.71
C TYR A 6 0.47 6.49 -2.93
N LEU A 7 0.78 6.98 -1.73
CA LEU A 7 -0.11 7.78 -0.91
C LEU A 7 0.21 9.27 -1.09
N LYS A 8 -0.83 10.08 -1.31
CA LYS A 8 -0.75 11.53 -1.41
C LYS A 8 -1.69 12.15 -0.38
N TRP A 9 -1.28 13.24 0.25
CA TRP A 9 -2.09 13.97 1.23
C TRP A 9 -2.01 15.48 0.99
N GLU A 10 -2.96 16.22 1.55
CA GLU A 10 -2.96 17.67 1.48
C GLU A 10 -1.74 18.25 2.20
N GLY A 11 -1.02 19.15 1.54
CA GLY A 11 0.18 19.77 2.09
C GLY A 11 1.40 18.85 2.14
N GLN A 12 1.40 17.73 1.41
CA GLN A 12 2.59 16.88 1.25
C GLN A 12 3.76 17.71 0.73
N THR A 13 4.87 17.65 1.47
CA THR A 13 6.10 18.37 1.10
C THR A 13 6.85 17.64 -0.01
N GLU A 14 7.72 18.36 -0.73
CA GLU A 14 8.57 17.74 -1.74
C GLU A 14 9.49 16.65 -1.17
N ASP A 15 9.97 16.79 0.06
CA ASP A 15 10.85 15.81 0.69
C ASP A 15 10.08 14.53 1.05
N GLU A 16 8.85 14.65 1.53
CA GLU A 16 7.95 13.51 1.77
C GLU A 16 7.57 12.81 0.46
N GLU A 17 7.34 13.56 -0.61
CA GLU A 17 7.10 12.98 -1.93
C GLU A 17 8.35 12.26 -2.46
N LYS A 18 9.53 12.87 -2.34
CA LYS A 18 10.80 12.25 -2.77
C LYS A 18 11.14 11.01 -1.96
N ALA A 19 10.74 10.95 -0.68
CA ALA A 19 10.92 9.77 0.15
C ALA A 19 10.21 8.52 -0.40
N GLN A 20 9.19 8.68 -1.25
CA GLN A 20 8.50 7.57 -1.92
C GLN A 20 9.30 6.97 -3.08
N TYR A 21 10.37 7.62 -3.55
CA TYR A 21 11.23 7.11 -4.63
C TYR A 21 12.26 6.10 -4.10
N THR A 22 11.77 4.93 -3.70
CA THR A 22 12.55 3.92 -2.94
C THR A 22 13.25 2.87 -3.80
N GLY A 23 13.28 3.05 -5.13
CA GLY A 23 14.06 2.18 -6.02
C GLY A 23 13.66 0.70 -6.01
N PHE A 24 12.36 0.42 -5.82
CA PHE A 24 11.72 -0.91 -5.77
C PHE A 24 11.64 -1.60 -4.41
N SER A 25 11.72 -0.85 -3.30
CA SER A 25 11.47 -1.41 -1.97
C SER A 25 10.07 -2.02 -1.83
N VAL A 26 9.98 -3.17 -1.19
CA VAL A 26 8.70 -3.81 -0.80
C VAL A 26 8.34 -3.56 0.67
N VAL A 27 9.18 -2.82 1.40
CA VAL A 27 9.07 -2.60 2.85
C VAL A 27 8.83 -1.14 3.24
N SER A 28 8.65 -0.25 2.27
CA SER A 28 8.61 1.21 2.47
C SER A 28 7.20 1.78 2.62
N GLY A 29 6.33 1.04 3.30
CA GLY A 29 4.96 1.48 3.58
C GLY A 29 4.89 2.74 4.43
N ASP A 30 5.88 2.93 5.31
CA ASP A 30 5.99 4.05 6.26
C ASP A 30 6.16 5.42 5.60
N VAL A 31 6.63 5.47 4.36
CA VAL A 31 6.71 6.69 3.54
C VAL A 31 5.54 6.83 2.56
N GLY A 32 4.57 5.92 2.62
CA GLY A 32 3.39 5.92 1.75
C GLY A 32 3.65 5.30 0.39
N TYR A 33 4.51 4.28 0.33
CA TYR A 33 4.80 3.53 -0.89
C TYR A 33 4.64 2.02 -0.68
N LEU A 34 3.89 1.37 -1.57
CA LEU A 34 3.80 -0.09 -1.63
C LEU A 34 4.24 -0.57 -3.00
N ARG A 35 4.85 -1.75 -3.02
CA ARG A 35 5.23 -2.40 -4.26
C ARG A 35 4.96 -3.90 -4.22
N GLU A 36 4.39 -4.41 -5.30
CA GLU A 36 4.33 -5.84 -5.58
C GLU A 36 4.86 -6.14 -6.98
N ALA A 37 5.61 -7.22 -7.14
CA ALA A 37 6.10 -7.62 -8.47
C ALA A 37 4.95 -8.18 -9.34
N TYR A 38 4.82 -7.70 -10.57
CA TYR A 38 3.69 -8.03 -11.46
C TYR A 38 3.94 -9.34 -12.23
N HIS A 39 3.95 -10.46 -11.50
CA HIS A 39 4.21 -11.80 -12.05
C HIS A 39 3.27 -12.87 -11.46
N GLY A 40 2.01 -12.49 -11.22
CA GLY A 40 0.92 -13.37 -10.83
C GLY A 40 0.48 -13.17 -9.38
N GLY A 41 -0.82 -13.15 -9.16
CA GLY A 41 -1.42 -12.92 -7.84
C GLY A 41 -1.28 -14.08 -6.85
N PRO A 42 -1.87 -13.94 -5.64
CA PRO A 42 -2.67 -12.80 -5.20
C PRO A 42 -1.85 -11.50 -5.04
N TYR A 43 -2.53 -10.35 -5.11
CA TYR A 43 -1.92 -9.02 -4.93
C TYR A 43 -2.59 -8.32 -3.75
N ALA A 44 -1.86 -8.09 -2.68
CA ALA A 44 -2.35 -7.42 -1.50
C ALA A 44 -2.75 -5.95 -1.79
N THR A 45 -2.08 -5.27 -2.72
CA THR A 45 -2.44 -3.92 -3.17
C THR A 45 -3.82 -3.87 -3.82
N THR A 46 -4.21 -4.91 -4.56
CA THR A 46 -5.55 -5.00 -5.19
C THR A 46 -6.66 -5.27 -4.18
N VAL A 47 -6.33 -5.86 -3.03
CA VAL A 47 -7.27 -6.04 -1.93
C VAL A 47 -7.41 -4.73 -1.14
N LEU A 48 -6.28 -4.10 -0.81
CA LEU A 48 -6.26 -2.89 0.01
C LEU A 48 -6.88 -1.68 -0.72
N CYS A 49 -6.46 -1.46 -1.96
CA CYS A 49 -6.80 -0.28 -2.76
C CYS A 49 -7.64 -0.66 -3.99
N ALA A 50 -8.63 -1.53 -3.82
CA ALA A 50 -9.41 -2.13 -4.90
C ALA A 50 -9.91 -1.13 -5.95
N GLU A 51 -10.40 0.04 -5.52
CA GLU A 51 -10.96 1.06 -6.39
C GLU A 51 -9.93 1.63 -7.38
N CYS A 52 -8.63 1.63 -7.03
CA CYS A 52 -7.55 2.08 -7.91
C CYS A 52 -7.33 1.13 -9.10
N PHE A 53 -7.91 -0.06 -9.09
CA PHE A 53 -7.78 -1.04 -10.18
C PHE A 53 -9.05 -1.10 -11.06
N GLU A 54 -10.07 -0.30 -10.75
CA GLU A 54 -11.35 -0.22 -11.47
C GLU A 54 -11.40 1.04 -12.37
N GLY A 55 -10.53 1.06 -13.38
CA GLY A 55 -10.49 2.11 -14.40
C GLY A 55 -9.56 3.27 -14.07
N ASN A 56 -9.95 4.17 -13.16
CA ASN A 56 -9.09 5.31 -12.78
C ASN A 56 -8.10 4.90 -11.68
N PRO A 57 -6.77 4.96 -11.91
CA PRO A 57 -5.75 4.56 -10.95
C PRO A 57 -5.64 5.45 -9.71
N THR A 58 -6.22 6.65 -9.75
CA THR A 58 -6.16 7.63 -8.67
C THR A 58 -7.51 7.72 -7.97
N LYS A 59 -7.54 7.40 -6.67
CA LYS A 59 -8.76 7.41 -5.85
C LYS A 59 -8.49 8.01 -4.50
N THR A 60 -9.44 8.79 -4.01
CA THR A 60 -9.46 9.20 -2.60
C THR A 60 -10.10 8.10 -1.78
N ILE A 61 -9.35 7.55 -0.81
CA ILE A 61 -9.80 6.42 0.01
C ILE A 61 -9.70 6.82 1.50
N PRO A 62 -10.80 6.81 2.26
CA PRO A 62 -10.77 7.03 3.70
C PRO A 62 -9.89 6.01 4.41
N ALA A 63 -9.11 6.46 5.40
CA ALA A 63 -8.24 5.61 6.18
C ALA A 63 -9.01 4.47 6.88
N ILE A 64 -10.24 4.73 7.31
CA ILE A 64 -11.10 3.69 7.91
C ILE A 64 -11.35 2.52 6.94
N THR A 65 -11.54 2.80 5.66
CA THR A 65 -11.72 1.77 4.63
C THR A 65 -10.46 0.95 4.44
N LEU A 66 -9.28 1.59 4.48
CA LEU A 66 -8.00 0.89 4.42
C LEU A 66 -7.77 0.02 5.67
N ILE A 67 -8.13 0.51 6.86
CA ILE A 67 -8.05 -0.22 8.13
C ILE A 67 -8.94 -1.47 8.09
N GLU A 68 -10.17 -1.35 7.60
CA GLU A 68 -11.11 -2.47 7.49
C GLU A 68 -10.59 -3.57 6.55
N ARG A 69 -9.86 -3.19 5.49
CA ARG A 69 -9.31 -4.12 4.49
C ARG A 69 -7.92 -4.66 4.84
N LEU A 70 -7.20 -4.02 5.75
CA LEU A 70 -5.83 -4.38 6.12
C LEU A 70 -5.69 -5.87 6.50
N PRO A 71 -6.58 -6.48 7.31
CA PRO A 71 -6.45 -7.90 7.63
C PRO A 71 -6.48 -8.82 6.41
N ASP A 72 -7.29 -8.50 5.40
CA ASP A 72 -7.40 -9.31 4.19
C ASP A 72 -6.24 -9.03 3.21
N ALA A 73 -5.73 -7.80 3.17
CA ALA A 73 -4.51 -7.47 2.45
C ALA A 73 -3.29 -8.22 3.03
N ILE A 74 -3.15 -8.29 4.35
CA ILE A 74 -2.10 -9.08 5.01
C ILE A 74 -2.21 -10.57 4.67
N LYS A 75 -3.43 -11.15 4.72
CA LYS A 75 -3.64 -12.55 4.29
C LYS A 75 -3.22 -12.76 2.83
N ALA A 76 -3.54 -11.83 1.94
CA ALA A 76 -3.14 -11.90 0.54
C ALA A 76 -1.61 -11.81 0.37
N CYS A 77 -0.93 -11.00 1.16
CA CYS A 77 0.54 -10.91 1.18
C CYS A 77 1.17 -12.24 1.62
N ILE A 78 0.72 -12.80 2.74
CA ILE A 78 1.18 -14.10 3.25
C ILE A 78 0.95 -15.20 2.22
N GLU A 79 -0.26 -15.29 1.65
CA GLU A 79 -0.60 -16.29 0.64
C GLU A 79 0.26 -16.14 -0.62
N ARG A 80 0.53 -14.90 -1.03
CA ARG A 80 1.42 -14.63 -2.17
C ARG A 80 2.82 -15.19 -1.94
N HIS A 81 3.43 -14.92 -0.79
CA HIS A 81 4.77 -15.44 -0.47
C HIS A 81 4.79 -16.97 -0.48
N ARG A 82 3.76 -17.59 0.09
CA ARG A 82 3.60 -19.05 0.09
C ARG A 82 3.52 -19.63 -1.32
N VAL A 83 2.71 -19.06 -2.20
CA VAL A 83 2.46 -19.65 -3.53
C VAL A 83 3.45 -19.23 -4.62
N ARG A 84 4.05 -18.03 -4.51
CA ARG A 84 4.97 -17.48 -5.53
C ARG A 84 6.43 -17.63 -5.16
N TYR A 85 6.76 -17.39 -3.90
CA TYR A 85 8.14 -17.39 -3.43
C TYR A 85 8.50 -18.67 -2.67
N GLN A 86 7.49 -19.49 -2.34
CA GLN A 86 7.66 -20.71 -1.53
C GLN A 86 8.24 -20.39 -0.14
N GLU A 87 7.87 -19.22 0.38
CA GLU A 87 8.31 -18.68 1.65
C GLU A 87 7.15 -18.69 2.66
N GLU A 88 7.44 -19.08 3.90
CA GLU A 88 6.51 -18.94 5.01
C GLU A 88 6.84 -17.64 5.76
N ILE A 89 5.95 -16.66 5.62
CA ILE A 89 6.01 -15.40 6.35
C ILE A 89 4.73 -15.22 7.19
N GLY A 90 4.81 -14.36 8.18
CA GLY A 90 3.72 -13.94 9.05
C GLY A 90 3.38 -12.45 8.91
N PRO A 91 2.38 -11.98 9.68
CA PRO A 91 1.92 -10.59 9.63
C PRO A 91 2.98 -9.57 10.10
N ASP A 92 3.96 -10.02 10.89
CA ASP A 92 5.01 -9.17 11.45
C ASP A 92 6.27 -9.09 10.58
N ASP A 93 6.33 -9.86 9.49
CA ASP A 93 7.43 -9.80 8.53
C ASP A 93 7.41 -8.47 7.74
N PRO A 94 8.57 -7.95 7.31
CA PRO A 94 8.70 -6.62 6.74
C PRO A 94 7.74 -6.32 5.57
N GLU A 95 7.50 -7.31 4.71
CA GLU A 95 6.62 -7.20 3.54
C GLU A 95 5.15 -7.05 3.95
N CYS A 96 4.70 -7.77 4.97
CA CYS A 96 3.35 -7.62 5.53
C CYS A 96 3.22 -6.31 6.31
N LYS A 97 4.25 -5.95 7.09
CA LYS A 97 4.29 -4.71 7.87
C LYS A 97 4.21 -3.47 7.00
N ALA A 98 4.75 -3.49 5.80
CA ALA A 98 4.62 -2.38 4.86
C ALA A 98 3.14 -1.97 4.65
N PHE A 99 2.22 -2.93 4.54
CA PHE A 99 0.79 -2.62 4.42
C PHE A 99 0.26 -1.96 5.69
N ALA A 100 0.64 -2.45 6.87
CA ALA A 100 0.23 -1.86 8.14
C ALA A 100 0.77 -0.43 8.31
N ASP A 101 2.03 -0.20 7.96
CA ASP A 101 2.67 1.12 8.02
C ASP A 101 2.07 2.11 7.03
N PHE A 102 1.72 1.65 5.82
CA PHE A 102 1.02 2.46 4.83
C PHE A 102 -0.36 2.91 5.33
N VAL A 103 -1.13 1.99 5.92
CA VAL A 103 -2.45 2.29 6.48
C VAL A 103 -2.34 3.21 7.69
N ARG A 104 -1.34 3.00 8.56
CA ARG A 104 -1.04 3.88 9.69
C ARG A 104 -0.73 5.29 9.21
N LEU A 105 0.14 5.45 8.21
CA LEU A 105 0.46 6.76 7.65
C LEU A 105 -0.79 7.44 7.06
N ALA A 106 -1.63 6.70 6.34
CA ALA A 106 -2.88 7.25 5.80
C ALA A 106 -3.80 7.78 6.91
N ALA A 107 -3.96 7.04 8.00
CA ALA A 107 -4.75 7.48 9.15
C ALA A 107 -4.14 8.71 9.84
N GLU A 108 -2.82 8.74 10.01
CA GLU A 108 -2.11 9.89 10.60
C GLU A 108 -2.27 11.15 9.76
N LYS A 109 -2.10 11.04 8.44
CA LYS A 109 -2.23 12.17 7.51
C LYS A 109 -3.68 12.64 7.37
N GLU A 110 -4.64 11.72 7.38
CA GLU A 110 -6.06 12.06 7.40
C GLU A 110 -6.44 12.81 8.69
N ALA A 111 -5.93 12.37 9.85
CA ALA A 111 -6.16 13.06 11.12
C ALA A 111 -5.50 14.46 11.17
N GLN A 112 -4.30 14.61 10.57
CA GLN A 112 -3.57 15.89 10.52
C GLN A 112 -4.23 16.90 9.58
N THR A 113 -4.74 16.45 8.44
CA THR A 113 -5.28 17.33 7.39
C THR A 113 -6.80 17.50 7.47
N GLY A 114 -7.50 16.58 8.14
CA GLY A 114 -8.96 16.52 8.15
C GLY A 114 -9.57 16.05 6.82
N LYS A 115 -8.75 15.52 5.90
CA LYS A 115 -9.19 15.02 4.59
C LYS A 115 -8.61 13.63 4.30
N PRO A 116 -9.38 12.73 3.69
CA PRO A 116 -8.85 11.45 3.24
C PRO A 116 -7.67 11.59 2.27
N CYS A 117 -6.74 10.65 2.37
CA CYS A 117 -5.60 10.58 1.46
C CYS A 117 -6.04 10.16 0.05
N THR A 118 -5.27 10.58 -0.95
CA THR A 118 -5.39 10.10 -2.33
C THR A 118 -4.38 8.98 -2.56
N VAL A 119 -4.86 7.85 -3.05
CA VAL A 119 -4.05 6.71 -3.45
C VAL A 119 -3.91 6.71 -4.96
N TYR A 120 -2.70 6.49 -5.46
CA TYR A 120 -2.40 6.34 -6.88
C TYR A 120 -1.72 4.98 -7.13
N ALA A 121 -2.29 4.16 -8.00
CA ALA A 121 -1.70 2.89 -8.44
C ALA A 121 -1.11 3.00 -9.85
N SER A 122 0.09 2.44 -10.06
CA SER A 122 0.76 2.33 -11.36
C SER A 122 1.11 0.86 -11.59
N TYR A 123 0.63 0.25 -12.68
CA TYR A 123 0.75 -1.19 -12.95
C TYR A 123 0.70 -1.53 -14.44
#